data_AF-A0A3A8HTK1-F1
#
_entry.id   AF-A0A3A8HTK1-F1
#
_cell.length_a   1.000
_cell.length_b   1.000
_cell.length_c   1.000
_cell.angle_alpha   90.00
_cell.angle_beta   90.00
_cell.angle_gamma   90.00
#
_symmetry.space_group_name_H-M   'P 1'
#
loop_
_entity.id
_entity.type
_entity.pdbx_description
1 polymer ?
#
loop_
_entity_poly.entity_id
_entity_poly.type
_entity_poly.pdbx_seq_one_letter_code
_entity_poly.pdbx_strand_id
1 'polypeptide(L)'
;MSTSVRHGSPGSHAGAFFVLMVMMATACGHTQRPERKTYVVSEDARGVGAAEGPGTGGSGAEAYCGEMQKQCFQKCWRRKPPTTSIPKHSAMHHEYCTKTCREEFMKCVEEQEALERQAARPELRFSTMAAALDWLREHKAEVALGTIVVVAGVAFTLAVAPAGLLVLSPI
;
A
#
# COMPACT_ATOMS: atom_id res chain seq x y z
N MET A 1 -58.50 -32.11 32.57
CA MET A 1 -58.62 -33.23 33.54
C MET A 1 -58.12 -34.49 32.88
N SER A 2 -57.11 -35.08 33.51
CA SER A 2 -56.79 -36.51 33.62
C SER A 2 -56.77 -37.42 32.39
N THR A 3 -55.54 -37.86 32.13
CA THR A 3 -55.06 -39.08 31.49
C THR A 3 -55.71 -40.38 31.99
N SER A 4 -55.85 -41.37 31.10
CA SER A 4 -55.66 -42.81 31.40
C SER A 4 -55.58 -43.58 30.05
N VAL A 5 -54.41 -44.09 29.58
CA VAL A 5 -53.76 -45.37 29.97
C VAL A 5 -54.49 -46.56 29.29
N ARG A 6 -53.89 -47.53 28.56
CA ARG A 6 -52.67 -48.33 28.81
C ARG A 6 -52.30 -49.23 27.58
N HIS A 7 -51.00 -49.38 27.36
CA HIS A 7 -50.17 -50.56 27.00
C HIS A 7 -50.54 -51.67 26.00
N GLY A 8 -49.51 -52.06 25.21
CA GLY A 8 -49.27 -53.44 24.74
C GLY A 8 -48.36 -53.56 23.51
N SER A 9 -47.03 -53.67 23.69
CA SER A 9 -46.01 -54.14 22.70
C SER A 9 -45.99 -55.70 22.64
N PRO A 10 -45.16 -56.46 21.87
CA PRO A 10 -44.03 -56.12 20.96
C PRO A 10 -43.90 -57.00 19.67
N GLY A 11 -42.84 -56.75 18.86
CA GLY A 11 -42.20 -57.71 17.94
C GLY A 11 -42.09 -57.24 16.48
N SER A 12 -40.95 -56.68 16.01
CA SER A 12 -39.79 -57.36 15.39
C SER A 12 -40.16 -58.27 14.20
N HIS A 13 -39.64 -58.19 12.97
CA HIS A 13 -38.47 -57.53 12.36
C HIS A 13 -38.70 -57.39 10.83
N ALA A 14 -37.79 -56.66 10.18
CA ALA A 14 -37.38 -56.78 8.78
C ALA A 14 -38.20 -56.02 7.72
N GLY A 15 -37.73 -54.80 7.41
CA GLY A 15 -38.09 -54.06 6.22
C GLY A 15 -37.11 -52.90 6.04
N ALA A 16 -35.99 -53.17 5.38
CA ALA A 16 -34.91 -52.22 5.14
C ALA A 16 -35.37 -51.01 4.32
N PHE A 17 -35.45 -49.83 4.94
CA PHE A 17 -35.48 -48.56 4.23
C PHE A 17 -34.07 -47.97 4.22
N PHE A 18 -33.34 -48.19 3.13
CA PHE A 18 -32.14 -47.43 2.80
C PHE A 18 -32.58 -45.98 2.49
N VAL A 19 -32.53 -45.10 3.49
CA VAL A 19 -32.66 -43.65 3.27
C VAL A 19 -31.34 -43.15 2.71
N LEU A 20 -31.28 -42.98 1.38
CA LEU A 20 -30.16 -42.34 0.70
C LEU A 20 -30.23 -40.82 1.00
N MET A 21 -29.55 -40.36 2.05
CA MET A 21 -29.30 -38.92 2.24
C MET A 21 -28.31 -38.45 1.18
N VAL A 22 -28.82 -37.84 0.11
CA VAL A 22 -27.99 -37.07 -0.82
C VAL A 22 -27.62 -35.75 -0.14
N MET A 23 -26.41 -35.68 0.41
CA MET A 23 -25.82 -34.40 0.82
C MET A 23 -25.49 -33.59 -0.43
N MET A 24 -26.40 -32.69 -0.82
CA MET A 24 -26.11 -31.61 -1.76
C MET A 24 -25.23 -30.58 -1.05
N ALA A 25 -23.92 -30.83 -1.02
CA ALA A 25 -22.92 -29.82 -0.74
C ALA A 25 -22.73 -28.96 -2.01
N THR A 26 -23.66 -28.05 -2.31
CA THR A 26 -23.45 -26.99 -3.31
C THR A 26 -22.70 -25.83 -2.67
N ALA A 27 -21.45 -26.09 -2.28
CA ALA A 27 -20.47 -25.05 -2.06
C ALA A 27 -19.87 -24.64 -3.41
N CYS A 28 -20.60 -23.84 -4.19
CA CYS A 28 -20.00 -23.03 -5.26
C CYS A 28 -19.75 -21.62 -4.72
N GLY A 29 -18.93 -21.53 -3.68
CA GLY A 29 -18.25 -20.29 -3.34
C GLY A 29 -17.19 -20.02 -4.40
N HIS A 30 -17.59 -19.48 -5.56
CA HIS A 30 -16.64 -18.81 -6.43
C HIS A 30 -16.20 -17.54 -5.71
N THR A 31 -15.18 -17.66 -4.86
CA THR A 31 -14.37 -16.52 -4.48
C THR A 31 -13.81 -15.97 -5.79
N GLN A 32 -14.43 -14.91 -6.30
CA GLN A 32 -14.01 -14.23 -7.51
C GLN A 32 -12.57 -13.78 -7.28
N ARG A 33 -11.63 -14.56 -7.84
CA ARG A 33 -10.20 -14.27 -7.79
C ARG A 33 -10.05 -12.83 -8.26
N PRO A 34 -9.49 -11.90 -7.46
CA PRO A 34 -9.34 -10.52 -7.88
C PRO A 34 -8.54 -10.53 -9.19
N GLU A 35 -9.14 -10.05 -10.27
CA GLU A 35 -8.51 -10.08 -11.58
C GLU A 35 -7.29 -9.15 -11.55
N ARG A 36 -6.11 -9.72 -11.30
CA ARG A 36 -4.81 -9.03 -11.42
C ARG A 36 -4.45 -8.87 -12.90
N LYS A 37 -5.29 -8.16 -13.66
CA LYS A 37 -5.02 -7.80 -15.04
C LYS A 37 -4.54 -6.35 -15.08
N THR A 38 -3.56 -6.07 -15.92
CA THR A 38 -3.15 -4.70 -16.25
C THR A 38 -4.15 -4.13 -17.27
N TYR A 39 -4.64 -2.91 -17.04
CA TYR A 39 -5.58 -2.25 -17.94
C TYR A 39 -4.92 -1.06 -18.62
N VAL A 40 -5.12 -0.90 -19.93
CA VAL A 40 -4.59 0.25 -20.68
C VAL A 40 -5.55 1.42 -20.56
N VAL A 41 -5.06 2.53 -20.00
CA VAL A 41 -5.78 3.80 -19.89
C VAL A 41 -5.63 4.60 -21.19
N SER A 42 -4.40 4.69 -21.71
CA SER A 42 -4.05 5.48 -22.89
C SER A 42 -2.86 4.84 -23.62
N GLU A 43 -2.82 4.97 -24.95
CA GLU A 43 -1.67 4.55 -25.76
C GLU A 43 -0.45 5.47 -25.62
N ASP A 44 -0.61 6.54 -24.87
CA ASP A 44 0.38 7.58 -24.67
C ASP A 44 0.24 8.18 -23.27
N ALA A 45 1.35 8.25 -22.54
CA ALA A 45 1.45 8.84 -21.22
C ALA A 45 1.86 10.33 -21.23
N ARG A 46 2.02 10.96 -22.41
CA ARG A 46 2.29 12.39 -22.51
C ARG A 46 1.20 13.22 -21.82
N GLY A 47 1.63 14.22 -21.05
CA GLY A 47 0.73 15.14 -20.33
C GLY A 47 0.16 14.62 -19.01
N VAL A 48 0.47 13.38 -18.62
CA VAL A 48 0.03 12.82 -17.33
C VAL A 48 0.68 13.58 -16.17
N GLY A 49 -0.13 14.04 -15.22
CA GLY A 49 0.34 14.78 -14.05
C GLY A 49 0.92 16.17 -14.35
N ALA A 50 0.70 16.72 -15.56
CA ALA A 50 1.21 18.03 -15.94
C ALA A 50 0.69 19.18 -15.04
N ALA A 51 -0.44 18.97 -14.35
CA ALA A 51 -1.00 19.91 -13.38
C ALA A 51 -0.47 19.71 -11.94
N GLU A 52 0.23 18.62 -11.63
CA GLU A 52 0.69 18.29 -10.26
C GLU A 52 2.00 18.97 -9.84
N GLY A 53 2.58 19.83 -10.69
CA GLY A 53 3.85 20.51 -10.40
C GLY A 53 5.07 19.59 -10.50
N PRO A 54 6.29 20.12 -10.24
CA PRO A 54 7.53 19.35 -10.42
C PRO A 54 7.63 18.24 -9.35
N GLY A 55 7.48 16.98 -9.78
CA GLY A 55 7.72 15.81 -8.93
C GLY A 55 9.20 15.65 -8.58
N THR A 56 9.49 15.34 -7.31
CA THR A 56 10.85 15.08 -6.81
C THR A 56 11.29 13.66 -7.20
N GLY A 57 12.24 13.56 -8.12
CA GLY A 57 12.79 12.29 -8.58
C GLY A 57 13.66 11.56 -7.53
N GLY A 58 13.13 10.47 -6.98
CA GLY A 58 13.72 9.13 -7.19
C GLY A 58 15.00 8.71 -6.47
N SER A 59 15.44 9.36 -5.40
CA SER A 59 16.57 8.83 -4.59
C SER A 59 16.13 8.08 -3.32
N GLY A 60 14.86 8.17 -2.92
CA GLY A 60 14.39 7.75 -1.60
C GLY A 60 14.89 8.69 -0.49
N ALA A 61 14.06 8.88 0.54
CA ALA A 61 14.37 9.73 1.69
C ALA A 61 15.71 9.36 2.34
N GLU A 62 16.00 8.06 2.44
CA GLU A 62 17.15 7.52 3.16
C GLU A 62 18.47 7.81 2.47
N ALA A 63 18.53 7.76 1.13
CA ALA A 63 19.76 8.04 0.40
C ALA A 63 20.12 9.53 0.49
N TYR A 64 19.12 10.40 0.32
CA TYR A 64 19.30 11.84 0.45
C TYR A 64 19.71 12.24 1.87
N CYS A 65 18.94 11.82 2.87
CA CYS A 65 19.22 12.12 4.27
C CYS A 65 20.53 11.47 4.75
N GLY A 66 20.88 10.30 4.22
CA GLY A 66 22.13 9.60 4.51
C GLY A 66 23.37 10.37 4.06
N GLU A 67 23.36 10.96 2.86
CA GLU A 67 24.45 11.84 2.40
C GLU A 67 24.54 13.11 3.25
N MET A 68 23.41 13.71 3.62
CA MET A 68 23.36 14.84 4.54
C MET A 68 23.96 14.51 5.91
N GLN A 69 23.66 13.32 6.46
CA GLN A 69 24.22 12.86 7.73
C GLN A 69 25.74 12.75 7.68
N LYS A 70 26.30 12.17 6.60
CA LYS A 70 27.76 12.07 6.40
C LYS A 70 28.39 13.47 6.39
N GLN A 71 27.79 14.41 5.65
CA GLN A 71 28.28 15.78 5.60
C GLN A 71 28.19 16.50 6.95
N CYS A 72 27.11 16.29 7.69
CA CYS A 72 26.94 16.81 9.05
C CYS A 72 28.09 16.33 9.94
N PHE A 73 28.35 15.02 9.96
CA PHE A 73 29.39 14.44 10.82
C PHE A 73 30.77 14.98 10.46
N GLN A 74 31.09 15.04 9.16
CA GLN A 74 32.35 15.61 8.67
C GLN A 74 32.53 17.08 9.07
N LYS A 75 31.46 17.88 9.04
CA LYS A 75 31.50 19.29 9.49
C LYS A 75 31.68 19.38 11.00
N CYS A 76 30.96 18.57 11.78
CA CYS A 76 31.07 18.53 13.23
C CYS A 76 32.47 18.15 13.68
N TRP A 77 33.01 17.04 13.16
CA TRP A 77 34.32 16.51 13.54
C TRP A 77 35.48 17.49 13.30
N ARG A 78 35.40 18.31 12.24
CA ARG A 78 36.41 19.32 11.91
C ARG A 78 36.36 20.54 12.84
N ARG A 79 35.17 20.90 13.34
CA ARG A 79 34.94 22.08 14.18
C ARG A 79 35.38 21.86 15.62
N LYS A 80 35.55 22.95 16.36
CA LYS A 80 35.73 22.90 17.81
C LYS A 80 34.36 22.60 18.44
N PRO A 81 34.27 21.67 19.40
CA PRO A 81 33.04 21.41 20.13
C PRO A 81 32.53 22.69 20.80
N PRO A 82 31.20 22.84 20.98
CA PRO A 82 30.61 24.04 21.55
C PRO A 82 30.99 24.24 23.03
N THR A 83 31.27 23.15 23.75
CA THR A 83 31.67 23.20 25.16
C THR A 83 33.15 22.85 25.32
N THR A 84 33.80 23.50 26.27
CA THR A 84 35.18 23.20 26.66
C THR A 84 35.33 21.84 27.34
N SER A 85 34.23 21.26 27.83
CA SER A 85 34.17 19.93 28.45
C SER A 85 34.32 18.77 27.47
N ILE A 86 34.20 19.02 26.15
CA ILE A 86 34.36 18.01 25.11
C ILE A 86 35.71 18.25 24.42
N PRO A 87 36.73 17.42 24.66
CA PRO A 87 38.01 17.55 23.97
C PRO A 87 37.86 17.24 22.48
N LYS A 88 38.52 18.02 21.62
CA LYS A 88 38.50 17.78 20.18
C LYS A 88 39.09 16.40 19.85
N HIS A 89 38.46 15.73 18.89
CA HIS A 89 38.80 14.38 18.43
C HIS A 89 38.76 13.28 19.51
N SER A 90 38.09 13.53 20.64
CA SER A 90 37.87 12.50 21.66
C SER A 90 36.68 11.59 21.33
N ALA A 91 36.55 10.50 22.08
CA ALA A 91 35.36 9.66 22.07
C ALA A 91 34.08 10.47 22.38
N MET A 92 34.14 11.39 23.35
CA MET A 92 33.01 12.28 23.67
C MET A 92 32.66 13.21 22.50
N HIS A 93 33.66 13.71 21.76
CA HIS A 93 33.40 14.50 20.55
C HIS A 93 32.75 13.67 19.45
N HIS A 94 33.20 12.43 19.27
CA HIS A 94 32.64 11.52 18.30
C HIS A 94 31.18 11.24 18.63
N GLU A 95 30.89 10.85 19.88
CA GLU A 95 29.55 10.60 20.37
C GLU A 95 28.64 11.83 20.20
N TYR A 96 29.14 13.02 20.57
CA TYR A 96 28.43 14.27 20.35
C TYR A 96 28.06 14.47 18.87
N CYS A 97 29.03 14.36 17.97
CA CYS A 97 28.78 14.51 16.53
C CYS A 97 27.83 13.45 15.97
N THR A 98 27.98 12.19 16.39
CA THR A 98 27.10 11.10 15.98
C THR A 98 25.67 11.35 16.45
N LYS A 99 25.48 11.75 17.71
CA LYS A 99 24.16 12.02 18.28
C LYS A 99 23.47 13.17 17.56
N THR A 100 24.12 14.34 17.50
CA THR A 100 23.56 15.53 16.87
C THR A 100 23.23 15.27 15.40
N CYS A 101 24.14 14.66 14.63
CA CYS A 101 23.87 14.42 13.22
C CYS A 101 22.84 13.31 12.97
N ARG A 102 22.68 12.36 13.90
CA ARG A 102 21.61 11.37 13.85
C ARG A 102 20.25 12.01 14.11
N GLU A 103 20.14 12.94 15.04
CA GLU A 103 18.90 13.69 15.28
C GLU A 103 18.46 14.45 14.01
N GLU A 104 19.39 15.14 13.34
CA GLU A 104 19.13 15.82 12.06
C GLU A 104 18.74 14.84 10.94
N PHE A 105 19.36 13.66 10.90
CA PHE A 105 18.99 12.61 9.95
C PHE A 105 17.54 12.14 10.16
N MET A 106 17.14 11.84 11.40
CA MET A 106 15.78 11.39 11.68
C MET A 106 14.76 12.46 11.30
N LYS A 107 15.05 13.73 11.60
CA LYS A 107 14.22 14.86 11.20
C LYS A 107 14.08 14.96 9.68
N CYS A 108 15.18 14.82 8.94
CA CYS A 108 15.17 14.80 7.48
C CYS A 108 14.28 13.66 6.94
N VAL A 109 14.40 12.45 7.49
CA VAL A 109 13.57 11.31 7.09
C VAL A 109 12.10 11.58 7.38
N GLU A 110 11.76 12.06 8.58
CA GLU A 110 10.38 12.41 8.94
C GLU A 110 9.79 13.48 8.02
N GLU A 111 10.57 14.50 7.66
CA GLU A 111 10.16 15.54 6.70
C GLU A 111 9.93 14.96 5.30
N GLN A 112 10.83 14.09 4.81
CA GLN A 112 10.66 13.42 3.52
C GLN A 112 9.43 12.50 3.53
N GLU A 113 9.24 11.68 4.57
CA GLU A 113 8.04 10.86 4.72
C GLU A 113 6.77 11.72 4.80
N ALA A 114 6.82 12.87 5.47
CA ALA A 114 5.67 13.78 5.55
C ALA A 114 5.36 14.41 4.19
N LEU A 115 6.38 14.73 3.40
CA LEU A 115 6.23 15.19 2.02
C LEU A 115 5.69 14.07 1.14
N GLU A 116 6.17 12.84 1.29
CA GLU A 116 5.65 11.66 0.58
C GLU A 116 4.23 11.33 1.00
N ARG A 117 3.83 11.51 2.27
CA ARG A 117 2.44 11.34 2.74
C ARG A 117 1.53 12.45 2.23
N GLN A 118 2.01 13.69 2.15
CA GLN A 118 1.25 14.80 1.56
C GLN A 118 1.16 14.66 0.03
N ALA A 119 2.19 14.12 -0.60
CA ALA A 119 2.22 13.73 -2.00
C ALA A 119 1.60 12.34 -2.23
N ALA A 120 1.18 11.61 -1.17
CA ALA A 120 0.52 10.33 -1.30
C ALA A 120 -0.82 10.64 -1.95
N ARG A 121 -0.85 10.35 -3.24
CA ARG A 121 -1.87 10.87 -4.13
C ARG A 121 -3.23 10.37 -3.69
N PRO A 122 -4.27 11.23 -3.78
CA PRO A 122 -5.61 10.87 -3.38
C PRO A 122 -6.02 9.55 -4.03
N GLU A 123 -6.51 8.62 -3.21
CA GLU A 123 -7.04 7.35 -3.68
C GLU A 123 -8.32 7.62 -4.49
N LEU A 124 -8.31 7.28 -5.77
CA LEU A 124 -9.47 7.44 -6.64
C LEU A 124 -10.33 6.18 -6.55
N ARG A 125 -11.59 6.31 -6.13
CA ARG A 125 -12.51 5.18 -5.95
C ARG A 125 -13.57 5.16 -7.05
N PHE A 126 -13.71 4.01 -7.70
CA PHE A 126 -14.70 3.77 -8.73
C PHE A 126 -15.48 2.49 -8.45
N SER A 127 -16.76 2.48 -8.84
CA SER A 127 -17.63 1.31 -8.74
C SER A 127 -17.34 0.26 -9.82
N THR A 128 -16.88 0.69 -11.00
CA THR A 128 -16.58 -0.19 -12.14
C THR A 128 -15.30 0.21 -12.85
N MET A 129 -14.65 -0.74 -13.53
CA MET A 129 -13.41 -0.48 -14.27
C MET A 129 -13.65 0.45 -15.46
N ALA A 130 -14.80 0.35 -16.13
CA ALA A 130 -15.16 1.26 -17.21
C ALA A 130 -15.18 2.72 -16.73
N ALA A 131 -15.85 2.99 -15.60
CA ALA A 131 -15.90 4.33 -15.02
C ALA A 131 -14.51 4.87 -14.64
N ALA A 132 -13.64 4.00 -14.11
CA ALA A 132 -12.27 4.38 -13.79
C ALA A 132 -11.47 4.76 -15.05
N LEU A 133 -11.54 3.95 -16.11
CA LEU A 133 -10.81 4.19 -17.34
C LEU A 133 -11.31 5.45 -18.06
N ASP A 134 -12.63 5.68 -18.11
CA ASP A 134 -13.20 6.85 -18.76
C ASP A 134 -12.80 8.13 -18.03
N TRP A 135 -12.92 8.15 -16.70
CA TRP A 135 -12.50 9.29 -15.89
C TRP A 135 -11.00 9.58 -16.03
N LEU A 136 -10.14 8.56 -15.94
CA LEU A 136 -8.69 8.73 -16.10
C LEU A 136 -8.30 9.24 -17.50
N ARG A 137 -9.07 8.93 -18.53
CA ARG A 137 -8.83 9.43 -19.90
C ARG A 137 -9.18 10.91 -20.03
N GLU A 138 -10.23 11.34 -19.37
CA GLU A 138 -10.69 12.74 -19.37
C GLU A 138 -9.81 13.62 -18.47
N HIS A 139 -9.32 13.07 -17.35
CA HIS A 139 -8.57 13.80 -16.32
C HIS A 139 -7.05 13.52 -16.32
N LYS A 140 -6.46 13.09 -17.45
CA LYS A 140 -5.03 12.68 -17.52
C LYS A 140 -4.07 13.72 -16.93
N ALA A 141 -4.32 15.01 -17.15
CA ALA A 141 -3.43 16.08 -16.68
C ALA A 141 -3.45 16.27 -15.16
N GLU A 142 -4.56 15.88 -14.51
CA GLU A 142 -4.81 16.06 -13.08
C GLU A 142 -4.33 14.89 -12.23
N VAL A 143 -3.99 13.76 -12.85
CA VAL A 143 -3.59 12.52 -12.16
C VAL A 143 -2.15 12.23 -12.47
N ALA A 144 -1.34 11.93 -11.45
CA ALA A 144 0.06 11.60 -11.67
C ALA A 144 0.43 10.14 -11.37
N LEU A 145 1.60 9.74 -11.86
CA LEU A 145 2.07 8.35 -11.91
C LEU A 145 2.39 7.76 -10.53
N GLY A 146 1.60 6.80 -10.08
CA GLY A 146 1.64 6.23 -8.73
C GLY A 146 0.34 6.46 -7.97
N THR A 147 -0.63 7.20 -8.53
CA THR A 147 -1.98 7.32 -7.94
C THR A 147 -2.59 5.94 -7.76
N ILE A 148 -3.17 5.72 -6.59
CA ILE A 148 -3.90 4.51 -6.25
C ILE A 148 -5.33 4.65 -6.75
N VAL A 149 -5.74 3.73 -7.62
CA VAL A 149 -7.09 3.65 -8.17
C VAL A 149 -7.74 2.39 -7.64
N VAL A 150 -8.81 2.53 -6.86
CA VAL A 150 -9.55 1.40 -6.30
C VAL A 150 -10.84 1.20 -7.05
N VAL A 151 -11.00 0.02 -7.64
CA VAL A 151 -12.17 -0.36 -8.44
C VAL A 151 -12.82 -1.58 -7.80
N ALA A 152 -14.08 -1.43 -7.36
CA ALA A 152 -14.85 -2.52 -6.75
C ALA A 152 -14.09 -3.29 -5.64
N GLY A 153 -13.26 -2.58 -4.86
CA GLY A 153 -12.46 -3.16 -3.77
C GLY A 153 -11.09 -3.72 -4.16
N VAL A 154 -10.68 -3.61 -5.43
CA VAL A 154 -9.35 -4.01 -5.91
C VAL A 154 -8.51 -2.75 -6.19
N ALA A 155 -7.28 -2.70 -5.69
CA ALA A 155 -6.39 -1.57 -5.84
C ALA A 155 -5.43 -1.73 -7.04
N PHE A 156 -5.26 -0.64 -7.77
CA PHE A 156 -4.37 -0.51 -8.91
C PHE A 156 -3.49 0.73 -8.75
N THR A 157 -2.32 0.73 -9.37
CA THR A 157 -1.42 1.89 -9.49
C THR A 157 -1.43 2.40 -10.92
N LEU A 158 -1.53 3.71 -11.09
CA LEU A 158 -1.35 4.34 -12.40
C LEU A 158 0.14 4.39 -12.75
N ALA A 159 0.56 3.71 -13.81
CA ALA A 159 1.96 3.59 -14.19
C ALA A 159 2.16 3.73 -15.71
N VAL A 160 3.41 3.90 -16.14
CA VAL A 160 3.79 3.88 -17.56
C VAL A 160 4.44 2.54 -17.88
N ALA A 161 3.88 1.82 -18.85
CA ALA A 161 4.47 0.58 -19.35
C ALA A 161 5.73 0.88 -20.20
N PRO A 162 6.65 -0.08 -20.40
CA PRO A 162 7.86 0.12 -21.20
C PRO A 162 7.63 0.63 -22.64
N ALA A 163 6.42 0.48 -23.17
CA ALA A 163 5.99 1.00 -24.48
C ALA A 163 5.46 2.45 -24.45
N GLY A 164 5.52 3.15 -23.31
CA GLY A 164 4.97 4.50 -23.15
C GLY A 164 3.46 4.56 -22.92
N LEU A 165 2.80 3.39 -22.80
CA LEU A 165 1.36 3.28 -22.53
C LEU A 165 1.07 3.67 -21.07
N LEU A 166 0.02 4.44 -20.85
CA LEU A 166 -0.52 4.67 -19.51
C LEU A 166 -1.38 3.47 -19.12
N VAL A 167 -1.06 2.83 -17.99
CA VAL A 167 -1.73 1.61 -17.54
C VAL A 167 -2.11 1.67 -16.06
N LEU A 168 -3.15 0.91 -15.69
CA LEU A 168 -3.44 0.53 -14.33
C LEU A 168 -2.83 -0.84 -14.05
N SER A 169 -1.85 -0.90 -13.16
CA SER A 169 -1.21 -2.14 -12.72
C SER A 169 -1.75 -2.57 -11.36
N PRO A 170 -2.17 -3.83 -11.17
CA PRO A 170 -2.62 -4.31 -9.86
C PRO A 170 -1.48 -4.27 -8.82
N ILE A 171 -1.85 -4.00 -7.57
CA ILE A 171 -0.94 -3.99 -6.38
C ILE A 171 -0.83 -5.39 -5.77
#